data_AF-A0A9X0AF72-F1
#
_entry.id   AF-A0A9X0AF72-F1
#
_cell.length_a   1.000
_cell.length_b   1.000
_cell.length_c   1.000
_cell.angle_alpha   90.00
_cell.angle_beta   90.00
_cell.angle_gamma   90.00
#
_symmetry.space_group_name_H-M   'P 1'
#
loop_
_entity.id
_entity.type
_entity.pdbx_description
1 polymer ?
#
loop_
_entity_poly.entity_id
_entity_poly.type
_entity_poly.pdbx_seq_one_letter_code
_entity_poly.pdbx_strand_id
1 'polypeptide(L)'
;MNIMFPVFGNTEESYQSGVAESKNRLWEAHLEESSSSQWIYVADGDGKVLSGAHWEFHKESPFINGAPTLEAVWHPEGEGRDFASRTVNEIYGLRAKRLVRPYAQLDMMFTYPKERRKGYGGMLMKWGMDKAAEMGVEVAVESSDQGYRLYKKFGLRSIQKIAVDTAVDTLATLGRDFNPILAILSFGGCGNHVKESTKRARLCFHGRQRIDFLGISFAPQIDIWEIGSMWQIGNQ
;
A
#
# COMPACT_ATOMS: atom_id res chain seq x y z
N MET A 1 -1.13 -11.99 14.54
CA MET A 1 -0.99 -10.63 15.09
C MET A 1 -0.79 -9.67 13.94
N ASN A 2 -1.59 -8.62 13.82
CA ASN A 2 -1.37 -7.58 12.81
C ASN A 2 -0.36 -6.57 13.37
N ILE A 3 0.77 -6.40 12.68
CA ILE A 3 1.87 -5.56 13.16
C ILE A 3 1.52 -4.08 13.02
N MET A 4 0.84 -3.68 11.94
CA MET A 4 0.54 -2.28 11.65
C MET A 4 -0.77 -1.79 12.26
N PHE A 5 -1.74 -2.69 12.45
CA PHE A 5 -3.08 -2.38 12.94
C PHE A 5 -3.50 -3.39 14.02
N PRO A 6 -2.84 -3.38 15.19
CA PRO A 6 -3.13 -4.34 16.23
C PRO A 6 -4.49 -4.07 16.88
N VAL A 7 -5.13 -5.15 17.32
CA VAL A 7 -6.32 -5.11 18.19
C VAL A 7 -5.96 -5.86 19.46
N PHE A 8 -6.05 -5.18 20.61
CA PHE A 8 -5.66 -5.73 21.91
C PHE A 8 -6.89 -6.22 22.67
N GLY A 9 -7.32 -7.45 22.36
CA GLY A 9 -8.49 -8.07 22.98
C GLY A 9 -9.43 -8.67 21.93
N ASN A 10 -10.49 -9.31 22.39
CA ASN A 10 -11.51 -9.95 21.55
C ASN A 10 -12.89 -9.32 21.72
N THR A 11 -12.95 -8.10 22.27
CA THR A 11 -14.20 -7.35 22.45
C THR A 11 -14.40 -6.33 21.33
N GLU A 12 -15.66 -5.96 21.10
CA GLU A 12 -16.00 -4.88 20.17
C GLU A 12 -15.31 -3.58 20.57
N GLU A 13 -15.24 -3.28 21.87
CA GLU A 13 -14.52 -2.11 22.39
C GLU A 13 -13.02 -2.14 22.04
N SER A 14 -12.37 -3.30 22.17
CA SER A 14 -10.96 -3.46 21.79
C SER A 14 -10.76 -3.20 20.29
N TYR A 15 -11.70 -3.69 19.48
CA TYR A 15 -11.68 -3.47 18.04
C TYR A 15 -11.88 -2.00 17.68
N GLN A 16 -12.89 -1.33 18.25
CA GLN A 16 -13.15 0.10 18.03
C GLN A 16 -11.99 0.98 18.48
N SER A 17 -11.34 0.64 19.59
CA SER A 17 -10.15 1.34 20.08
C SER A 17 -8.95 1.17 19.13
N GLY A 18 -8.67 -0.06 18.69
CA GLY A 18 -7.61 -0.32 17.70
C GLY A 18 -7.86 0.38 16.37
N VAL A 19 -9.12 0.40 15.92
CA VAL A 19 -9.54 1.19 14.75
C VAL A 19 -9.21 2.65 14.98
N ALA A 20 -9.74 3.27 16.06
CA ALA A 20 -9.57 4.69 16.38
C ALA A 20 -8.09 5.12 16.46
N GLU A 21 -7.24 4.33 17.12
CA GLU A 21 -5.78 4.53 17.14
C GLU A 21 -5.22 4.59 15.72
N SER A 22 -5.53 3.59 14.91
CA SER A 22 -5.01 3.48 13.55
C SER A 22 -5.48 4.64 12.67
N LYS A 23 -6.70 5.15 12.88
CA LYS A 23 -7.19 6.34 12.18
C LYS A 23 -6.33 7.55 12.46
N ASN A 24 -6.10 7.82 13.75
CA ASN A 24 -5.39 9.01 14.21
C ASN A 24 -3.96 8.96 13.71
N ARG A 25 -3.28 7.83 13.87
CA ARG A 25 -1.89 7.66 13.41
C ARG A 25 -1.74 7.82 11.90
N LEU A 26 -2.64 7.23 11.11
CA LEU A 26 -2.59 7.40 9.65
C LEU A 26 -2.92 8.84 9.22
N TRP A 27 -3.81 9.50 9.93
CA TRP A 27 -4.15 10.89 9.67
C TRP A 27 -3.00 11.84 10.01
N GLU A 28 -2.35 11.65 11.17
CA GLU A 28 -1.17 12.41 11.57
C GLU A 28 -0.03 12.22 10.57
N ALA A 29 0.28 10.98 10.18
CA ALA A 29 1.29 10.69 9.16
C ALA A 29 0.96 11.37 7.81
N HIS A 30 -0.31 11.37 7.40
CA HIS A 30 -0.74 12.08 6.19
C HIS A 30 -0.51 13.59 6.28
N LEU A 31 -0.75 14.20 7.44
CA LEU A 31 -0.53 15.64 7.65
C LEU A 31 0.96 15.98 7.64
N GLU A 32 1.80 15.18 8.30
CA GLU A 32 3.25 15.35 8.33
C GLU A 32 3.87 15.23 6.92
N GLU A 33 3.38 14.26 6.14
CA GLU A 33 3.83 14.00 4.77
C GLU A 33 2.93 14.59 3.69
N SER A 34 2.19 15.66 4.01
CA SER A 34 1.12 16.20 3.16
C SER A 34 1.52 16.56 1.72
N SER A 35 2.80 16.75 1.44
CA SER A 35 3.32 17.05 0.10
C SER A 35 3.47 15.81 -0.81
N SER A 36 3.69 14.62 -0.23
CA SER A 36 3.87 13.35 -0.95
C SER A 36 2.65 12.45 -0.80
N SER A 37 1.97 12.49 0.35
CA SER A 37 0.87 11.60 0.71
C SER A 37 -0.44 11.95 0.00
N GLN A 38 -1.06 10.95 -0.65
CA GLN A 38 -2.29 11.09 -1.42
C GLN A 38 -3.22 9.91 -1.17
N TRP A 39 -4.36 10.17 -0.52
CA TRP A 39 -5.44 9.20 -0.37
C TRP A 39 -6.46 9.36 -1.50
N ILE A 40 -6.82 8.24 -2.13
CA ILE A 40 -7.85 8.18 -3.17
C ILE A 40 -8.80 7.03 -2.91
N TYR A 41 -10.03 7.16 -3.41
CA TYR A 41 -11.05 6.13 -3.27
C TYR A 41 -11.94 6.04 -4.50
N VAL A 42 -12.60 4.90 -4.63
CA VAL A 42 -13.70 4.65 -5.58
C VAL A 42 -14.99 4.63 -4.78
N ALA A 43 -15.99 5.38 -5.21
CA ALA A 43 -17.33 5.37 -4.64
C ALA A 43 -18.38 5.00 -5.71
N ASP A 44 -19.55 4.53 -5.28
CA ASP A 44 -20.71 4.38 -6.16
C ASP A 44 -21.42 5.73 -6.41
N GLY A 45 -22.51 5.69 -7.18
CA GLY A 45 -23.30 6.88 -7.51
C GLY A 45 -23.96 7.55 -6.31
N ASP A 46 -24.11 6.82 -5.19
CA ASP A 46 -24.67 7.33 -3.94
C ASP A 46 -23.58 7.84 -2.99
N GLY A 47 -22.31 7.83 -3.41
CA GLY A 47 -21.17 8.30 -2.64
C GLY A 47 -20.63 7.28 -1.63
N LYS A 48 -21.13 6.04 -1.63
CA LYS A 48 -20.60 4.99 -0.76
C LYS A 48 -19.23 4.54 -1.26
N VAL A 49 -18.23 4.57 -0.38
CA VAL A 49 -16.89 4.09 -0.69
C VAL A 49 -16.91 2.57 -0.96
N LEU A 50 -16.20 2.14 -1.99
CA LEU A 50 -16.10 0.74 -2.44
C LEU A 50 -14.66 0.20 -2.33
N SER A 51 -13.67 1.09 -2.47
CA SER A 51 -12.24 0.76 -2.47
C SER A 51 -11.43 2.01 -2.18
N GLY A 52 -10.27 1.86 -1.54
CA GLY A 52 -9.35 2.97 -1.27
C GLY A 52 -7.89 2.60 -1.52
N ALA A 53 -7.05 3.61 -1.74
CA ALA A 53 -5.61 3.48 -1.78
C ALA A 53 -4.91 4.70 -1.20
N HIS A 54 -3.77 4.45 -0.57
CA HIS A 54 -2.79 5.45 -0.16
C HIS A 54 -1.59 5.36 -1.10
N TRP A 55 -1.33 6.45 -1.82
CA TRP A 55 -0.17 6.62 -2.67
C TRP A 55 0.73 7.70 -2.11
N GLU A 56 2.04 7.50 -2.20
CA GLU A 56 3.03 8.53 -1.90
C GLU A 56 3.82 8.85 -3.16
N PHE A 57 4.03 10.13 -3.43
CA PHE A 57 4.75 10.61 -4.60
C PHE A 57 5.97 11.43 -4.17
N HIS A 58 7.12 10.79 -4.14
CA HIS A 58 8.37 11.34 -3.62
C HIS A 58 9.21 11.94 -4.74
N LYS A 59 9.30 13.28 -4.80
CA LYS A 59 10.19 14.01 -5.72
C LYS A 59 11.66 13.90 -5.32
N GLU A 60 11.91 13.69 -4.04
CA GLU A 60 13.20 13.37 -3.44
C GLU A 60 12.98 12.19 -2.49
N SER A 61 13.94 11.28 -2.41
CA SER A 61 13.81 10.12 -1.53
C SER A 61 13.93 10.53 -0.06
N PRO A 62 13.01 10.10 0.83
CA PRO A 62 13.16 10.30 2.27
C PRO A 62 14.31 9.46 2.85
N PHE A 63 14.87 8.53 2.08
CA PHE A 63 15.94 7.62 2.50
C PHE A 63 17.34 8.04 2.04
N ILE A 64 17.51 9.27 1.54
CA ILE A 64 18.82 9.76 1.08
C ILE A 64 19.89 9.72 2.19
N ASN A 65 19.45 9.88 3.44
CA ASN A 65 20.30 9.82 4.64
C ASN A 65 20.22 8.47 5.37
N GLY A 66 19.69 7.42 4.71
CA GLY A 66 19.42 6.12 5.30
C GLY A 66 18.02 5.98 5.88
N ALA A 67 17.72 4.80 6.42
CA ALA A 67 16.44 4.54 7.07
C ALA A 67 16.39 5.19 8.46
N PRO A 68 15.27 5.84 8.84
CA PRO A 68 15.05 6.21 10.23
C PRO A 68 14.96 4.93 11.09
N THR A 69 15.37 5.04 12.36
CA THR A 69 15.05 4.00 13.35
C THR A 69 13.67 4.27 13.92
N LEU A 70 12.76 3.32 13.76
CA LEU A 70 11.36 3.44 14.15
C LEU A 70 11.04 2.62 15.39
N GLU A 71 10.29 3.19 16.32
CA GLU A 71 9.67 2.46 17.43
C GLU A 71 8.17 2.31 17.16
N ALA A 72 7.65 1.08 17.30
CA ALA A 72 6.24 0.77 17.06
C ALA A 72 5.37 1.15 18.27
N VAL A 73 5.33 2.43 18.61
CA VAL A 73 4.66 2.98 19.82
C VAL A 73 3.15 2.71 19.87
N TRP A 74 2.54 2.31 18.75
CA TRP A 74 1.15 1.84 18.68
C TRP A 74 0.93 0.44 19.28
N HIS A 75 2.00 -0.27 19.64
CA HIS A 75 1.93 -1.44 20.52
C HIS A 75 2.21 -1.03 21.97
N PRO A 76 1.55 -1.63 22.97
CA PRO A 76 1.95 -1.52 24.37
C PRO A 76 3.42 -1.92 24.57
N GLU A 77 4.06 -1.35 25.59
CA GLU A 77 5.42 -1.74 25.97
C GLU A 77 5.51 -3.25 26.23
N GLY A 78 6.59 -3.87 25.74
CA GLY A 78 6.86 -5.29 25.86
C GLY A 78 7.22 -5.96 24.54
N GLU A 79 7.26 -7.30 24.55
CA GLU A 79 7.76 -8.12 23.43
C GLU A 79 7.04 -7.85 22.10
N GLY A 80 5.74 -7.53 22.14
CA GLY A 80 4.97 -7.19 20.94
C GLY A 80 5.47 -5.92 20.24
N ARG A 81 5.79 -4.88 21.02
CA ARG A 81 6.39 -3.65 20.48
C ARG A 81 7.79 -3.91 19.94
N ASP A 82 8.61 -4.67 20.66
CA ASP A 82 9.97 -5.00 20.21
C ASP A 82 9.95 -5.74 18.88
N PHE A 83 9.05 -6.72 18.75
CA PHE A 83 8.87 -7.48 17.53
C PHE A 83 8.35 -6.61 16.37
N ALA A 84 7.35 -5.77 16.64
CA ALA A 84 6.79 -4.84 15.65
C ALA A 84 7.85 -3.83 15.17
N SER A 85 8.64 -3.28 16.10
CA SER A 85 9.69 -2.31 15.82
C SER A 85 10.79 -2.95 14.97
N ARG A 86 11.27 -4.14 15.32
CA ARG A 86 12.24 -4.89 14.50
C ARG A 86 11.73 -5.11 13.08
N THR A 87 10.49 -5.60 12.95
CA THR A 87 9.90 -5.89 11.63
C THR A 87 9.79 -4.63 10.77
N VAL A 88 9.30 -3.52 11.32
CA VAL A 88 9.18 -2.26 10.58
C VAL A 88 10.56 -1.72 10.17
N ASN A 89 11.56 -1.79 11.05
CA ASN A 89 12.92 -1.37 10.73
C ASN A 89 13.57 -2.23 9.64
N GLU A 90 13.30 -3.54 9.58
CA GLU A 90 13.77 -4.38 8.47
C GLU A 90 13.19 -3.95 7.13
N ILE A 91 11.89 -3.64 7.10
CA ILE A 91 11.20 -3.12 5.91
C ILE A 91 11.80 -1.78 5.50
N TYR A 92 11.93 -0.84 6.43
CA TYR A 92 12.49 0.49 6.17
C TYR A 92 13.97 0.43 5.76
N GLY A 93 14.75 -0.49 6.33
CA GLY A 93 16.13 -0.74 5.91
C GLY A 93 16.23 -1.22 4.46
N LEU A 94 15.22 -1.95 3.97
CA LEU A 94 15.15 -2.36 2.57
C LEU A 94 14.66 -1.24 1.66
N ARG A 95 13.67 -0.45 2.11
CA ARG A 95 13.28 0.79 1.43
C ARG A 95 14.49 1.68 1.21
N ALA A 96 15.30 1.90 2.24
CA ALA A 96 16.50 2.73 2.15
C ALA A 96 17.59 2.18 1.21
N LYS A 97 17.66 0.87 0.99
CA LYS A 97 18.61 0.28 0.02
C LYS A 97 18.14 0.40 -1.43
N ARG A 98 16.84 0.62 -1.68
CA ARG A 98 16.24 0.49 -3.02
C ARG A 98 15.59 1.76 -3.53
N LEU A 99 15.00 2.53 -2.63
CA LEU A 99 14.19 3.71 -2.92
C LEU A 99 15.01 4.98 -2.69
N VAL A 100 16.27 5.02 -3.16
CA VAL A 100 17.19 6.15 -2.98
C VAL A 100 17.04 7.26 -4.03
N ARG A 101 16.17 7.05 -5.02
CA ARG A 101 15.86 7.99 -6.11
C ARG A 101 14.38 8.35 -6.08
N PRO A 102 13.93 9.41 -6.77
CA PRO A 102 12.52 9.78 -6.82
C PRO A 102 11.64 8.62 -7.29
N TYR A 103 10.52 8.39 -6.60
CA TYR A 103 9.66 7.23 -6.79
C TYR A 103 8.21 7.53 -6.38
N ALA A 104 7.28 6.71 -6.87
CA ALA A 104 5.93 6.62 -6.37
C ALA A 104 5.76 5.31 -5.60
N GLN A 105 5.17 5.37 -4.42
CA GLN A 105 4.87 4.20 -3.60
C GLN A 105 3.38 3.97 -3.54
N LEU A 106 2.95 2.74 -3.82
CA LEU A 106 1.66 2.29 -3.31
C LEU A 106 1.87 1.73 -1.92
N ASP A 107 1.52 2.52 -0.91
CA ASP A 107 1.71 2.17 0.49
C ASP A 107 0.57 1.28 1.01
N MET A 108 -0.68 1.63 0.69
CA MET A 108 -1.85 0.82 1.06
C MET A 108 -2.88 0.76 -0.06
N MET A 109 -3.54 -0.39 -0.18
CA MET A 109 -4.71 -0.56 -1.04
C MET A 109 -5.68 -1.57 -0.44
N PHE A 110 -6.97 -1.23 -0.45
CA PHE A 110 -8.02 -2.10 0.03
C PHE A 110 -9.27 -1.99 -0.84
N THR A 111 -10.02 -3.09 -0.88
CA THR A 111 -11.36 -3.18 -1.47
C THR A 111 -12.22 -3.97 -0.51
N TYR A 112 -13.44 -3.49 -0.21
CA TYR A 112 -14.40 -4.21 0.63
C TYR A 112 -14.63 -5.63 0.13
N PRO A 113 -14.88 -6.62 1.01
CA PRO A 113 -14.90 -8.03 0.61
C PRO A 113 -15.92 -8.28 -0.50
N LYS A 114 -17.12 -7.71 -0.32
CA LYS A 114 -18.27 -7.81 -1.23
C LYS A 114 -18.05 -7.08 -2.56
N GLU A 115 -17.07 -6.20 -2.61
CA GLU A 115 -16.73 -5.34 -3.75
C GLU A 115 -15.46 -5.80 -4.49
N ARG A 116 -14.78 -6.82 -3.99
CA ARG A 116 -13.59 -7.38 -4.65
C ARG A 116 -13.94 -7.98 -6.01
N ARG A 117 -12.93 -8.05 -6.88
CA ARG A 117 -13.01 -8.65 -8.23
C ARG A 117 -13.92 -7.93 -9.22
N LYS A 118 -14.42 -6.73 -8.87
CA LYS A 118 -15.21 -5.85 -9.75
C LYS A 118 -14.37 -4.79 -10.49
N GLY A 119 -13.04 -4.79 -10.32
CA GLY A 119 -12.13 -3.91 -11.05
C GLY A 119 -11.67 -2.66 -10.30
N TYR A 120 -12.22 -2.38 -9.10
CA TYR A 120 -11.90 -1.15 -8.34
C TYR A 120 -10.42 -1.00 -7.99
N GLY A 121 -9.73 -2.06 -7.55
CA GLY A 121 -8.27 -2.01 -7.36
C GLY A 121 -7.49 -1.69 -8.63
N GLY A 122 -7.99 -2.09 -9.80
CA GLY A 122 -7.41 -1.71 -11.09
C GLY A 122 -7.58 -0.22 -11.40
N MET A 123 -8.71 0.39 -11.00
CA MET A 123 -8.93 1.83 -11.16
C MET A 123 -7.95 2.63 -10.29
N LEU A 124 -7.79 2.23 -9.03
CA LEU A 124 -6.84 2.85 -8.10
C LEU A 124 -5.39 2.72 -8.58
N MET A 125 -5.01 1.53 -9.09
CA MET A 125 -3.71 1.32 -9.71
C MET A 125 -3.50 2.22 -10.93
N LYS A 126 -4.48 2.27 -11.83
CA LYS A 126 -4.37 3.08 -13.05
C LYS A 126 -4.10 4.54 -12.71
N TRP A 127 -4.86 5.11 -11.77
CA TRP A 127 -4.67 6.50 -11.34
C TRP A 127 -3.24 6.77 -10.84
N GLY A 128 -2.71 5.90 -9.97
CA GLY A 128 -1.37 6.09 -9.41
C GLY A 128 -0.26 5.88 -10.44
N MET A 129 -0.42 4.90 -11.33
CA MET A 129 0.52 4.63 -12.42
C MET A 129 0.55 5.79 -13.44
N ASP A 130 -0.60 6.39 -13.75
CA ASP A 130 -0.67 7.56 -14.64
C ASP A 130 0.09 8.74 -14.02
N LYS A 131 -0.11 9.02 -12.72
CA LYS A 131 0.64 10.07 -12.00
C LYS A 131 2.14 9.79 -11.94
N ALA A 132 2.54 8.55 -11.67
CA ALA A 132 3.95 8.18 -11.64
C ALA A 132 4.60 8.34 -13.03
N ALA A 133 3.85 8.04 -14.11
CA ALA A 133 4.31 8.24 -15.48
C ALA A 133 4.46 9.74 -15.82
N GLU A 134 3.53 10.60 -15.38
CA GLU A 134 3.64 12.06 -15.52
C GLU A 134 4.88 12.62 -14.81
N MET A 135 5.21 12.07 -13.64
CA MET A 135 6.41 12.45 -12.89
C MET A 135 7.71 11.84 -13.46
N GLY A 136 7.61 10.84 -14.33
CA GLY A 136 8.78 10.12 -14.85
C GLY A 136 9.53 9.32 -13.79
N VAL A 137 8.84 8.86 -12.73
CA VAL A 137 9.45 8.13 -11.62
C VAL A 137 9.11 6.64 -11.64
N GLU A 138 9.91 5.84 -10.94
CA GLU A 138 9.60 4.42 -10.75
C GLU A 138 8.45 4.21 -9.77
N VAL A 139 7.76 3.08 -9.87
CA VAL A 139 6.74 2.68 -8.91
C VAL A 139 7.25 1.53 -8.06
N ALA A 140 7.08 1.65 -6.75
CA ALA A 140 7.36 0.61 -5.76
C ALA A 140 6.07 0.21 -5.03
N VAL A 141 5.94 -1.09 -4.75
CA VAL A 141 4.88 -1.62 -3.88
C VAL A 141 5.42 -2.76 -3.03
N GLU A 142 5.01 -2.77 -1.78
CA GLU A 142 5.21 -3.88 -0.87
C GLU A 142 3.96 -4.76 -0.92
N SER A 143 4.04 -5.85 -1.68
CA SER A 143 2.88 -6.65 -2.04
C SER A 143 2.67 -7.81 -1.08
N SER A 144 1.43 -7.98 -0.62
CA SER A 144 0.93 -9.28 -0.16
C SER A 144 0.70 -10.24 -1.33
N ASP A 145 0.58 -11.53 -1.06
CA ASP A 145 0.25 -12.53 -2.09
C ASP A 145 -1.09 -12.25 -2.78
N GLN A 146 -2.05 -11.64 -2.07
CA GLN A 146 -3.35 -11.27 -2.64
C GLN A 146 -3.22 -10.14 -3.68
N GLY A 147 -2.42 -9.12 -3.37
CA GLY A 147 -2.18 -7.98 -4.26
C GLY A 147 -1.29 -8.33 -5.45
N TYR A 148 -0.41 -9.33 -5.31
CA TYR A 148 0.63 -9.66 -6.29
C TYR A 148 0.09 -9.86 -7.72
N ARG A 149 -1.03 -10.58 -7.86
CA ARG A 149 -1.65 -10.83 -9.17
C ARG A 149 -2.17 -9.56 -9.83
N LEU A 150 -2.61 -8.57 -9.06
CA LEU A 150 -3.06 -7.29 -9.58
C LEU A 150 -1.84 -6.48 -10.06
N TYR A 151 -0.83 -6.32 -9.22
CA TYR A 151 0.35 -5.50 -9.55
C TYR A 151 1.11 -6.03 -10.77
N LYS A 152 1.20 -7.35 -10.93
CA LYS A 152 1.78 -7.96 -12.13
C LYS A 152 1.07 -7.56 -13.43
N LYS A 153 -0.25 -7.33 -13.40
CA LYS A 153 -1.00 -6.86 -14.58
C LYS A 153 -0.63 -5.43 -14.99
N PHE A 154 -0.15 -4.64 -14.04
CA PHE A 154 0.37 -3.29 -14.28
C PHE A 154 1.86 -3.28 -14.61
N GLY A 155 2.47 -4.46 -14.85
CA GLY A 155 3.85 -4.59 -15.29
C GLY A 155 4.88 -4.62 -14.17
N LEU A 156 4.47 -4.48 -12.91
CA LEU A 156 5.39 -4.56 -11.77
C LEU A 156 5.96 -5.99 -11.64
N ARG A 157 7.25 -6.07 -11.27
CA ARG A 157 7.98 -7.33 -11.13
C ARG A 157 8.58 -7.44 -9.74
N SER A 158 8.63 -8.64 -9.19
CA SER A 158 9.29 -8.88 -7.91
C SER A 158 10.78 -8.67 -8.03
N ILE A 159 11.31 -7.81 -7.18
CA ILE A 159 12.75 -7.54 -7.08
C ILE A 159 13.37 -8.17 -5.84
N GLN A 160 12.59 -8.37 -4.78
CA GLN A 160 13.04 -9.00 -3.55
C GLN A 160 11.85 -9.57 -2.79
N LYS A 161 12.05 -10.73 -2.15
CA LYS A 161 11.14 -11.27 -1.15
C LYS A 161 11.80 -11.08 0.22
N ILE A 162 11.00 -10.64 1.18
CA ILE A 162 11.42 -10.49 2.57
C ILE A 162 10.79 -11.64 3.32
N ALA A 163 11.61 -12.46 3.96
CA ALA A 163 11.15 -13.35 5.01
C ALA A 163 11.49 -12.61 6.31
N VAL A 164 10.47 -12.10 6.99
CA VAL A 164 10.65 -11.53 8.33
C VAL A 164 11.03 -12.68 9.25
N ASP A 165 12.16 -12.58 9.92
CA ASP A 165 12.54 -13.57 10.91
C ASP A 165 11.59 -13.45 12.11
N THR A 166 10.71 -14.43 12.26
CA THR A 166 9.77 -14.49 13.38
C THR A 166 10.36 -15.21 14.59
N ALA A 167 11.58 -15.72 14.50
CA ALA A 167 12.25 -16.34 15.62
C ALA A 167 12.63 -15.24 16.63
N VAL A 168 11.89 -15.21 17.74
CA VAL A 168 12.43 -14.70 18.99
C VAL A 168 13.36 -15.79 19.50
N ASP A 169 14.57 -15.46 19.96
CA ASP A 169 15.58 -16.41 20.49
C ASP A 169 15.04 -17.36 21.59
N THR A 170 13.80 -17.17 22.06
CA THR A 170 13.11 -17.99 23.05
C THR A 170 12.07 -18.99 22.51
N LEU A 171 11.84 -19.14 21.20
CA LEU A 171 10.87 -20.13 20.68
C LEU A 171 11.38 -20.95 19.48
N ALA A 172 12.48 -21.68 19.69
CA ALA A 172 12.95 -22.74 18.78
C ALA A 172 12.05 -24.00 18.75
N THR A 173 10.85 -23.97 19.32
CA THR A 173 9.98 -25.15 19.36
C THR A 173 8.55 -24.74 19.11
N LEU A 174 8.16 -24.70 17.84
CA LEU A 174 6.83 -25.03 17.31
C LEU A 174 6.88 -24.66 15.82
N GLY A 175 7.14 -25.66 14.97
CA GLY A 175 7.04 -25.51 13.53
C GLY A 175 5.67 -24.94 13.16
N ARG A 176 5.66 -23.73 12.62
CA ARG A 176 4.51 -23.17 11.92
C ARG A 176 5.01 -22.40 10.71
N ASP A 177 4.60 -22.88 9.55
CA ASP A 177 4.65 -22.15 8.30
C ASP A 177 3.83 -20.86 8.44
N PHE A 178 4.50 -19.76 8.75
CA PHE A 178 3.97 -18.41 8.58
C PHE A 178 4.78 -17.74 7.47
N ASN A 179 4.12 -17.41 6.37
CA ASN A 179 4.78 -16.92 5.16
C ASN A 179 4.42 -15.45 4.95
N PRO A 180 5.16 -14.46 5.51
CA PRO A 180 4.95 -13.07 5.16
C PRO A 180 5.76 -12.79 3.89
N ILE A 181 5.24 -13.15 2.70
CA ILE A 181 5.85 -12.67 1.46
C ILE A 181 5.47 -11.20 1.31
N LEU A 182 6.30 -10.32 1.84
CA LEU A 182 6.38 -8.94 1.36
C LEU A 182 7.30 -8.97 0.14
N ALA A 183 6.71 -8.97 -1.05
CA ALA A 183 7.48 -8.82 -2.27
C ALA A 183 7.55 -7.32 -2.57
N ILE A 184 8.74 -6.73 -2.49
CA ILE A 184 8.94 -5.42 -3.12
C ILE A 184 8.87 -5.67 -4.62
N LEU A 185 7.89 -5.05 -5.27
CA LEU A 185 7.80 -5.03 -6.71
C LEU A 185 8.18 -3.64 -7.19
N SER A 186 9.02 -3.56 -8.22
CA SER A 186 9.28 -2.30 -8.90
C SER A 186 9.09 -2.42 -10.41
N PHE A 187 8.90 -1.27 -11.05
CA PHE A 187 8.96 -1.12 -12.50
C PHE A 187 10.13 -0.20 -12.86
N GLY A 188 11.10 -0.75 -13.61
CA GLY A 188 12.20 0.04 -14.18
C GLY A 188 11.76 0.75 -15.45
N GLY A 189 11.72 2.08 -15.43
CA GLY A 189 11.51 2.90 -16.62
C GLY A 189 12.64 2.73 -17.63
N CYS A 190 12.26 2.52 -18.89
CA CYS A 190 13.15 2.37 -20.04
C CYS A 190 13.99 3.64 -20.23
N GLY A 191 15.31 3.51 -20.11
CA GLY A 191 16.26 4.55 -20.49
C GLY A 191 16.16 4.89 -21.97
N ASN A 192 16.31 6.18 -22.28
CA ASN A 192 16.33 6.74 -23.62
C ASN A 192 17.19 5.93 -24.60
N HIS A 193 16.53 5.17 -25.49
CA HIS A 193 17.07 4.84 -26.81
C HIS A 193 16.25 5.58 -27.86
N VAL A 194 16.77 6.74 -28.28
CA VAL A 194 16.46 7.30 -29.59
C VAL A 194 17.00 6.32 -30.62
N LYS A 195 16.13 5.52 -31.23
CA LYS A 195 16.24 5.12 -32.64
C LYS A 195 14.87 5.14 -33.27
N GLU A 196 14.71 6.12 -34.14
CA GLU A 196 13.76 6.18 -35.23
C GLU A 196 13.70 4.83 -35.98
N SER A 197 12.55 4.19 -35.98
CA SER A 197 12.15 3.34 -37.11
C SER A 197 10.63 3.23 -37.19
N THR A 198 10.11 3.81 -38.25
CA THR A 198 8.76 3.74 -38.77
C THR A 198 8.28 2.28 -38.92
N LYS A 199 7.06 1.97 -38.45
CA LYS A 199 5.94 1.35 -39.21
C LYS A 199 4.95 0.59 -38.30
N ARG A 200 3.69 1.06 -38.34
CA ARG A 200 2.40 0.34 -38.21
C ARG A 200 2.29 -0.78 -37.15
N ALA A 201 1.54 -0.47 -36.09
CA ALA A 201 0.52 -1.38 -35.59
C ALA A 201 -0.76 -0.57 -35.30
N ARG A 202 -1.74 -0.68 -36.20
CA ARG A 202 -3.14 -0.37 -35.92
C ARG A 202 -3.63 -1.42 -34.93
N LEU A 203 -4.18 -0.99 -33.80
CA LEU A 203 -5.25 -1.72 -33.14
C LEU A 203 -6.30 -0.70 -32.71
N CYS A 204 -7.37 -0.69 -33.51
CA CYS A 204 -8.58 0.05 -33.25
C CYS A 204 -9.25 -0.49 -31.98
N PHE A 205 -9.66 0.40 -31.08
CA PHE A 205 -10.92 0.24 -30.37
C PHE A 205 -11.75 1.50 -30.60
N HIS A 206 -12.73 1.38 -31.49
CA HIS A 206 -13.88 2.28 -31.58
C HIS A 206 -14.80 1.94 -30.41
N GLY A 207 -15.12 2.93 -29.59
CA GLY A 207 -16.01 2.79 -28.44
C GLY A 207 -16.11 4.08 -27.66
N ARG A 208 -16.70 5.08 -28.31
CA ARG A 208 -17.00 6.40 -27.76
C ARG A 208 -18.01 6.25 -26.61
N GLN A 209 -17.58 6.41 -25.36
CA GLN A 209 -18.42 6.99 -24.32
C GLN A 209 -17.62 8.05 -23.56
N ARG A 210 -18.13 9.27 -23.68
CA ARG A 210 -17.83 10.43 -22.84
C ARG A 210 -18.21 10.02 -21.41
N ILE A 211 -17.26 10.00 -20.49
CA ILE A 211 -17.58 10.09 -19.07
C ILE A 211 -17.20 11.50 -18.69
N ASP A 212 -18.23 12.29 -18.40
CA ASP A 212 -18.11 13.70 -18.09
C ASP A 212 -17.24 13.87 -16.84
N PHE A 213 -16.19 14.69 -17.00
CA PHE A 213 -15.40 15.23 -15.91
C PHE A 213 -16.28 16.18 -15.11
N LEU A 214 -16.80 15.74 -13.98
CA LEU A 214 -17.37 16.61 -12.95
C LEU A 214 -17.24 15.90 -11.60
N GLY A 215 -16.51 16.54 -10.68
CA GLY A 215 -16.48 16.12 -9.28
C GLY A 215 -15.12 15.71 -8.72
N ILE A 216 -14.05 16.48 -8.98
CA ILE A 216 -12.97 16.57 -7.97
C ILE A 216 -13.52 17.49 -6.89
N SER A 217 -14.36 16.93 -6.02
CA SER A 217 -14.73 17.58 -4.77
C SER A 217 -13.60 17.27 -3.79
N PHE A 218 -12.89 18.30 -3.35
CA PHE A 218 -12.09 18.21 -2.13
C PHE A 218 -13.08 17.97 -0.99
N ALA A 219 -13.28 16.70 -0.63
CA ALA A 219 -14.16 16.31 0.46
C ALA A 219 -13.35 16.24 1.76
N PRO A 220 -13.65 17.10 2.76
CA PRO A 220 -13.07 17.03 4.08
C PRO A 220 -13.85 16.01 4.92
N GLN A 221 -13.82 14.72 4.56
CA GLN A 221 -14.28 13.64 5.45
C GLN A 221 -13.93 12.29 4.84
N ILE A 222 -12.69 11.82 5.06
CA ILE A 222 -12.41 10.39 4.91
C ILE A 222 -13.00 9.74 6.16
N ASP A 223 -14.24 9.26 6.06
CA ASP A 223 -14.84 8.39 7.07
C ASP A 223 -14.14 7.02 7.02
N ILE A 224 -13.01 6.98 7.71
CA ILE A 224 -12.02 5.91 7.76
C ILE A 224 -12.55 4.69 8.60
N TRP A 225 -13.89 4.55 8.72
CA TRP A 225 -14.63 3.65 9.64
C TRP A 225 -14.71 2.17 9.23
N GLU A 226 -14.21 1.74 8.07
CA GLU A 226 -14.38 0.33 7.67
C GLU A 226 -13.10 -0.36 7.16
N ILE A 227 -11.91 0.08 7.59
CA ILE A 227 -10.66 -0.66 7.31
C ILE A 227 -10.52 -1.93 8.18
N GLY A 228 -11.33 -2.10 9.23
CA GLY A 228 -11.21 -3.23 10.17
C GLY A 228 -12.18 -4.41 10.00
N SER A 229 -13.30 -4.29 9.29
CA SER A 229 -14.40 -5.28 9.36
C SER A 229 -14.18 -6.55 8.51
N MET A 230 -12.91 -6.91 8.24
CA MET A 230 -12.52 -7.93 7.27
C MET A 230 -11.56 -9.02 7.75
N TRP A 231 -11.16 -9.02 9.02
CA TRP A 231 -10.22 -10.02 9.55
C TRP A 231 -10.79 -10.95 10.62
N GLN A 232 -12.12 -11.01 10.79
CA GLN A 232 -12.80 -12.04 11.59
C GLN A 232 -14.10 -12.54 10.94
N ILE A 233 -14.03 -13.20 9.78
CA ILE A 233 -14.96 -14.29 9.43
C ILE A 233 -14.19 -15.27 8.57
N GLY A 234 -13.62 -16.29 9.20
CA GLY A 234 -12.77 -17.27 8.52
C GLY A 234 -12.17 -18.33 9.45
N ASN A 235 -12.90 -18.75 10.48
CA ASN A 235 -12.92 -20.13 10.96
C ASN A 235 -14.00 -20.28 12.04
N GLN A 236 -14.97 -21.14 11.73
CA GLN A 236 -16.18 -21.53 12.48
C GLN A 236 -17.37 -20.57 12.37
#